data_AF-A0ABD0QJ88-F1
#
_entry.id   AF-A0ABD0QJ88-F1
#
_cell.length_a   1.000
_cell.length_b   1.000
_cell.length_c   1.000
_cell.angle_alpha   90.00
_cell.angle_beta   90.00
_cell.angle_gamma   90.00
#
_symmetry.space_group_name_H-M   'P 1'
#
loop_
_entity.id
_entity.type
_entity.pdbx_description
1 polymer ?
#
loop_
_entity_poly.entity_id
_entity_poly.type
_entity_poly.pdbx_seq_one_letter_code
_entity_poly.pdbx_strand_id
1 'polypeptide(L)'
;MGSDVQKERLRQLFHACDVDHSGRIEKWEFVKICSELHVRSTEIDALFSRLDSDQDGTINLEEFMDGFQESHFLKDEEMSSEHAGESFSAAWEDFKSRLGDQLKFIP
;
A
#
# COMPACT_ATOMS: atom_id res chain seq x y z
N MET A 1 -2.61 20.36 10.78
CA MET A 1 -1.34 20.24 10.05
C MET A 1 -0.82 18.81 10.12
N GLY A 2 -1.52 17.87 9.49
CA GLY A 2 -1.16 16.43 9.49
C GLY A 2 -1.27 15.78 8.11
N SER A 3 -2.11 16.35 7.25
CA SER A 3 -2.39 15.85 5.90
C SER A 3 -1.20 15.96 4.95
N ASP A 4 -0.38 17.01 5.06
CA ASP A 4 0.71 17.26 4.11
C ASP A 4 1.89 16.29 4.30
N VAL A 5 2.23 15.96 5.55
CA VAL A 5 3.31 15.00 5.87
C VAL A 5 2.94 13.58 5.42
N GLN A 6 1.67 13.19 5.57
CA GLN A 6 1.20 11.89 5.08
C GLN A 6 1.22 11.82 3.55
N LYS A 7 0.75 12.87 2.86
CA LYS A 7 0.84 12.95 1.39
C LYS A 7 2.28 12.85 0.89
N GLU A 8 3.22 13.52 1.57
CA GLU A 8 4.63 13.48 1.18
C GLU A 8 5.25 12.10 1.41
N ARG A 9 4.96 11.45 2.55
CA ARG A 9 5.38 10.06 2.79
C ARG A 9 4.79 9.09 1.78
N LEU A 10 3.51 9.23 1.43
CA LEU A 10 2.85 8.39 0.43
C LEU A 10 3.45 8.60 -0.96
N ARG A 11 3.81 9.84 -1.32
CA ARG A 11 4.56 10.11 -2.55
C ARG A 11 5.93 9.45 -2.55
N GLN A 12 6.66 9.53 -1.44
CA GLN A 12 7.97 8.86 -1.32
C GLN A 12 7.83 7.34 -1.39
N LEU A 13 6.81 6.77 -0.73
CA LEU A 13 6.46 5.35 -0.81
C LEU A 13 6.16 4.94 -2.25
N PHE A 14 5.33 5.71 -2.93
CA PHE A 14 5.00 5.50 -4.33
C PHE A 14 6.24 5.55 -5.22
N HIS A 15 7.10 6.55 -5.05
CA HIS A 15 8.31 6.71 -5.85
C HIS A 15 9.37 5.64 -5.59
N ALA A 16 9.40 5.07 -4.38
CA ALA A 16 10.24 3.92 -4.08
C ALA A 16 9.67 2.64 -4.69
N CYS A 17 8.36 2.60 -4.96
CA CYS A 17 7.72 1.48 -5.62
C CYS A 17 7.77 1.56 -7.16
N ASP A 18 7.73 2.77 -7.69
CA ASP A 18 7.80 3.08 -9.12
C ASP A 18 9.27 3.06 -9.56
N VAL A 19 9.75 1.88 -9.97
CA VAL A 19 11.15 1.63 -10.31
C VAL A 19 11.51 2.29 -11.64
N ASP A 20 10.56 2.34 -12.57
CA ASP A 20 10.76 2.99 -13.87
C ASP A 20 10.46 4.51 -13.84
N HIS A 21 9.95 5.03 -12.71
CA HIS A 21 9.48 6.42 -12.59
C HIS A 21 8.40 6.77 -13.63
N SER A 22 7.55 5.80 -13.96
CA SER A 22 6.47 5.93 -14.94
C SER A 22 5.32 6.79 -14.43
N GLY A 23 5.26 7.02 -13.11
CA GLY A 23 4.13 7.67 -12.42
C GLY A 23 2.97 6.70 -12.13
N ARG A 24 3.17 5.39 -12.32
CA ARG A 24 2.23 4.29 -12.04
C ARG A 24 3.03 3.10 -11.53
N ILE A 25 2.48 2.32 -10.63
CA ILE A 25 3.07 1.06 -10.20
C ILE A 25 2.41 -0.05 -11.00
N GLU A 26 3.14 -0.60 -11.94
CA GLU A 26 2.65 -1.73 -12.72
C GLU A 26 2.68 -3.02 -11.89
N LYS A 27 1.84 -4.00 -12.24
CA LYS A 27 1.78 -5.29 -11.54
C LYS A 27 3.16 -5.97 -11.40
N TRP A 28 4.01 -5.85 -12.42
CA TRP A 28 5.35 -6.44 -12.40
C TRP A 28 6.30 -5.73 -11.41
N GLU A 29 6.19 -4.41 -11.27
CA GLU A 29 6.95 -3.61 -10.29
C GLU A 29 6.51 -3.96 -8.88
N PHE A 30 5.19 -4.00 -8.65
CA PHE A 30 4.62 -4.38 -7.37
C PHE A 30 5.07 -5.78 -6.96
N VAL A 31 5.03 -6.75 -7.88
CA VAL A 31 5.53 -8.11 -7.63
C VAL A 31 7.01 -8.12 -7.28
N LYS A 32 7.83 -7.31 -7.98
CA LYS A 32 9.27 -7.23 -7.73
C LYS A 32 9.56 -6.73 -6.31
N ILE A 33 8.93 -5.63 -5.91
CA ILE A 33 9.11 -5.06 -4.56
C ILE A 33 8.58 -6.00 -3.50
N CYS A 34 7.38 -6.56 -3.69
CA CYS A 34 6.85 -7.54 -2.77
C CYS A 34 7.79 -8.76 -2.63
N SER A 35 8.43 -9.19 -3.72
CA SER A 35 9.46 -10.23 -3.67
C SER A 35 10.69 -9.81 -2.87
N GLU A 36 11.13 -8.56 -2.99
CA GLU A 36 12.22 -7.99 -2.17
C GLU A 36 11.84 -7.91 -0.68
N LEU A 37 10.57 -7.60 -0.40
CA LEU A 37 9.99 -7.60 0.95
C LEU A 37 9.66 -9.00 1.47
N HIS A 38 9.94 -10.07 0.71
CA HIS A 38 9.64 -11.47 1.05
C HIS A 38 8.14 -11.75 1.29
N VAL A 39 7.27 -11.02 0.58
CA VAL A 39 5.82 -11.25 0.56
C VAL A 39 5.51 -12.39 -0.42
N ARG A 40 4.57 -13.28 -0.08
CA ARG A 40 4.23 -14.41 -0.96
C ARG A 40 3.43 -13.95 -2.15
N SER A 41 3.67 -14.53 -3.32
CA SER A 41 2.95 -14.23 -4.57
C SER A 41 1.42 -14.31 -4.46
N THR A 42 0.90 -15.20 -3.60
CA THR A 42 -0.53 -15.32 -3.30
C THR A 42 -1.10 -14.12 -2.56
N GLU A 43 -0.28 -13.46 -1.74
CA GLU A 43 -0.64 -12.23 -1.03
C GLU A 43 -0.47 -11.02 -1.93
N ILE A 44 0.54 -11.02 -2.81
CA ILE A 44 0.79 -9.92 -3.77
C ILE A 44 -0.44 -9.61 -4.62
N ASP A 45 -1.06 -10.63 -5.22
CA ASP A 45 -2.24 -10.44 -6.07
C ASP A 45 -3.41 -9.84 -5.27
N ALA A 46 -3.57 -10.29 -4.04
CA ALA A 46 -4.58 -9.82 -3.11
C ALA A 46 -4.33 -8.33 -2.75
N LEU A 47 -3.10 -7.98 -2.34
CA LEU A 47 -2.68 -6.62 -2.00
C LEU A 47 -2.79 -5.68 -3.22
N PHE A 48 -2.40 -6.17 -4.40
CA PHE A 48 -2.46 -5.41 -5.64
C PHE A 48 -3.92 -5.09 -6.00
N SER A 49 -4.79 -6.10 -6.00
CA SER A 49 -6.22 -5.93 -6.29
C SER A 49 -6.94 -5.00 -5.30
N ARG A 50 -6.36 -4.76 -4.13
CA ARG A 50 -6.90 -3.81 -3.16
C ARG A 50 -6.53 -2.37 -3.46
N LEU A 51 -5.31 -2.16 -3.97
CA LEU A 51 -4.81 -0.86 -4.37
C LEU A 51 -5.36 -0.46 -5.75
N ASP A 52 -5.44 -1.42 -6.67
CA ASP A 52 -6.01 -1.26 -8.01
C ASP A 52 -7.54 -1.30 -7.94
N SER A 53 -8.13 -0.16 -7.59
CA SER A 53 -9.57 -0.01 -7.38
C SER A 53 -10.32 -0.02 -8.71
N ASP A 54 -9.70 0.53 -9.76
CA ASP A 54 -10.24 0.52 -11.12
C ASP A 54 -9.99 -0.81 -11.87
N GLN A 55 -9.09 -1.66 -11.35
CA GLN A 55 -8.70 -2.94 -11.97
C GLN A 55 -8.10 -2.77 -13.38
N ASP A 56 -7.40 -1.65 -13.60
CA ASP A 56 -6.69 -1.35 -14.85
C ASP A 56 -5.36 -2.13 -14.95
N GLY A 57 -4.92 -2.76 -13.85
CA GLY A 57 -3.65 -3.48 -13.79
C GLY A 57 -2.45 -2.58 -13.52
N THR A 58 -2.69 -1.31 -13.19
CA THR A 58 -1.68 -0.34 -12.74
C THR A 58 -2.21 0.48 -11.58
N ILE A 59 -1.41 0.64 -10.52
CA ILE A 59 -1.78 1.46 -9.36
C ILE A 59 -1.20 2.85 -9.57
N ASN A 60 -2.06 3.84 -9.76
CA ASN A 60 -1.60 5.22 -9.88
C ASN A 60 -1.53 5.92 -8.51
N LEU A 61 -0.90 7.10 -8.46
CA LEU A 61 -0.63 7.80 -7.19
C LEU A 61 -1.90 8.05 -6.38
N GLU A 62 -3.02 8.35 -7.03
CA GLU A 62 -4.30 8.59 -6.36
C GLU A 62 -4.84 7.32 -5.71
N GLU A 63 -4.87 6.21 -6.44
CA GLU A 63 -5.25 4.89 -5.92
C GLU A 63 -4.34 4.42 -4.78
N PHE A 64 -3.02 4.64 -4.92
CA PHE A 64 -2.06 4.34 -3.86
C PHE A 64 -2.34 5.17 -2.61
N MET A 65 -2.59 6.47 -2.78
CA MET A 65 -2.88 7.35 -1.65
C MET A 65 -4.20 6.98 -0.98
N ASP A 66 -5.23 6.68 -1.75
CA ASP A 66 -6.56 6.32 -1.27
C ASP A 66 -6.53 4.98 -0.51
N GLY A 67 -5.91 3.94 -1.08
CA GLY A 67 -5.78 2.63 -0.41
C GLY A 67 -5.01 2.69 0.91
N PHE A 68 -4.02 3.58 1.01
CA PHE A 68 -3.31 3.81 2.27
C PHE A 68 -4.08 4.73 3.25
N GLN A 69 -4.85 5.70 2.74
CA GLN A 69 -5.67 6.60 3.55
C GLN A 69 -6.89 5.87 4.16
N GLU A 70 -7.48 4.92 3.43
CA GLU A 70 -8.61 4.11 3.88
C GLU A 70 -8.26 3.29 5.14
N SER A 71 -6.98 2.99 5.34
CA SER A 71 -6.48 2.31 6.54
C SER A 71 -6.41 3.20 7.79
N HIS A 72 -6.38 4.52 7.62
CA HIS A 72 -6.29 5.50 8.71
C HIS A 72 -7.64 6.19 8.98
N PHE A 73 -8.60 6.10 8.06
CA PHE A 73 -9.88 6.83 8.17
C PHE A 73 -10.98 6.08 8.93
N LEU A 74 -10.79 4.81 9.29
CA LEU A 74 -11.79 3.99 10.00
C LEU A 74 -11.44 3.69 11.46
N LYS A 75 -10.80 4.64 12.19
CA LYS A 75 -10.48 4.43 13.62
C LYS A 75 -11.06 5.44 14.61
N ASP A 76 -11.85 6.41 14.17
CA ASP A 76 -12.68 7.20 15.09
C ASP A 76 -14.14 6.94 14.75
N GLU A 77 -14.72 5.94 15.41
CA GLU A 77 -16.12 5.78 15.87
C GLU A 77 -16.31 4.28 16.19
N GLU A 78 -16.31 3.98 17.48
CA GLU A 78 -16.40 2.66 18.12
C GLU A 78 -17.68 1.89 17.71
N MET A 79 -17.59 0.66 17.18
CA MET A 79 -18.67 -0.32 17.39
C MET A 79 -18.28 -1.79 17.19
N SER A 80 -18.55 -2.59 18.24
CA SER A 80 -18.67 -4.03 18.21
C SER A 80 -19.54 -4.53 17.07
N SER A 81 -18.96 -5.37 16.21
CA SER A 81 -19.61 -6.54 15.62
C SER A 81 -18.50 -7.33 14.97
N GLU A 82 -18.24 -8.53 15.46
CA GLU A 82 -17.48 -9.54 14.71
C GLU A 82 -18.05 -9.59 13.29
N HIS A 83 -17.19 -9.63 12.26
CA HIS A 83 -17.36 -10.44 11.03
C HIS A 83 -16.32 -10.04 9.96
N ALA A 84 -15.53 -11.04 9.56
CA ALA A 84 -14.90 -11.24 8.25
C ALA A 84 -13.93 -10.16 7.73
N GLY A 85 -12.76 -10.02 8.34
CA GLY A 85 -11.64 -9.27 7.71
C GLY A 85 -10.23 -9.66 8.18
N GLU A 86 -10.12 -10.65 9.06
CA GLU A 86 -8.91 -10.90 9.86
C GLU A 86 -7.73 -11.51 9.08
N SER A 87 -7.93 -11.95 7.83
CA SER A 87 -6.82 -12.50 7.02
C SER A 87 -6.19 -11.49 6.07
N PHE A 88 -6.90 -10.44 5.67
CA PHE A 88 -6.42 -9.51 4.64
C PHE A 88 -5.71 -8.30 5.24
N SER A 89 -6.22 -7.78 6.36
CA SER A 89 -5.60 -6.66 7.10
C SER A 89 -4.19 -7.00 7.58
N ALA A 90 -3.94 -8.24 8.03
CA ALA A 90 -2.64 -8.65 8.55
C ALA A 90 -1.52 -8.57 7.50
N ALA A 91 -1.78 -9.07 6.28
CA ALA A 91 -0.82 -8.99 5.17
C ALA A 91 -0.57 -7.54 4.72
N TRP A 92 -1.62 -6.72 4.74
CA TRP A 92 -1.54 -5.30 4.41
C TRP A 92 -0.74 -4.48 5.43
N GLU A 93 -0.91 -4.75 6.72
CA GLU A 93 -0.15 -4.09 7.79
C GLU A 93 1.31 -4.53 7.81
N ASP A 94 1.61 -5.81 7.57
CA ASP A 94 2.99 -6.31 7.43
C ASP A 94 3.68 -5.65 6.22
N PHE A 95 3.00 -5.60 5.08
CA PHE A 95 3.50 -4.91 3.89
C PHE A 95 3.84 -3.45 4.17
N LYS A 96 2.91 -2.68 4.75
CA LYS A 96 3.15 -1.27 5.10
C LYS A 96 4.31 -1.08 6.06
N SER A 97 4.41 -1.95 7.06
CA SER A 97 5.49 -1.90 8.04
C SER A 97 6.85 -2.08 7.36
N ARG A 98 6.97 -3.10 6.50
CA ARG A 98 8.21 -3.37 5.75
C ARG A 98 8.53 -2.28 4.73
N LEU A 99 7.51 -1.76 4.05
CA LEU A 99 7.66 -0.68 3.07
C LEU A 99 8.15 0.61 3.76
N GLY A 100 7.53 0.97 4.89
CA GLY A 100 7.97 2.10 5.72
C GLY A 100 9.37 1.91 6.30
N ASP A 101 9.76 0.67 6.62
CA ASP A 101 11.10 0.35 7.11
C ASP A 101 12.19 0.58 6.06
N GLN A 102 11.94 0.22 4.79
CA GLN A 102 12.89 0.50 3.71
C GLN A 102 13.08 2.01 3.49
N LEU A 103 12.02 2.80 3.66
CA LEU A 103 12.03 4.24 3.42
C LEU A 103 12.66 5.07 4.53
N LYS A 104 12.76 4.53 5.75
CA LYS A 104 13.46 5.21 6.87
C LYS A 104 14.97 5.32 6.65
N PHE A 105 15.51 4.61 5.66
CA PHE A 105 16.93 4.59 5.31
C PHE A 105 17.28 5.38 4.04
N ILE A 106 16.32 6.04 3.41
CA ILE A 106 16.59 6.90 2.27
C ILE A 106 17.02 8.29 2.83
N PRO A 107 18.26 8.74 2.54
CA PRO A 107 18.84 9.96 3.13
C PRO A 107 18.17 11.26 2.65
#